data_AF-A0A7C0X5Y0-F1
#
_entry.id   AF-A0A7C0X5Y0-F1
#
_cell.length_a   1.000
_cell.length_b   1.000
_cell.length_c   1.000
_cell.angle_alpha   90.00
_cell.angle_beta   90.00
_cell.angle_gamma   90.00
#
_symmetry.space_group_name_H-M   'P 1'
#
loop_
_entity.id
_entity.type
_entity.pdbx_description
1 polymer ?
#
loop_
_entity_poly.entity_id
_entity_poly.type
_entity_poly.pdbx_seq_one_letter_code
_entity_poly.pdbx_strand_id
1 'polypeptide(L)' 'MDENPGDVLTIKELSTYLKIPKSTLYKLVREGKIPSQKIGRHWRFRKRAIDRWLEETRSDIPHSEGGQ' A
#
# COMPACT_ATOMS: atom_id res chain seq x y z
N MET A 1 5.41 25.22 5.11
CA MET A 1 3.97 24.97 5.27
C MET A 1 3.69 23.77 4.40
N ASP A 2 3.86 22.58 4.97
CA ASP A 2 3.93 21.32 4.23
C ASP A 2 2.61 20.59 4.39
N GLU A 3 1.55 21.21 3.88
CA GLU A 3 0.24 20.60 3.73
C GLU A 3 -0.01 20.31 2.26
N ASN A 4 0.47 19.16 1.81
CA ASN A 4 0.05 18.57 0.54
C ASN A 4 -0.88 17.37 0.87
N PRO A 5 -2.17 17.61 1.14
CA PRO A 5 -3.14 16.54 1.49
C PRO A 5 -3.47 15.59 0.32
N GLY A 6 -2.85 15.73 -0.85
CA GLY A 6 -3.08 14.91 -2.04
C GLY A 6 -2.36 13.57 -2.08
N ASP A 7 -1.48 13.28 -1.11
CA ASP A 7 -0.62 12.09 -1.15
C ASP A 7 -1.16 10.91 -0.34
N VAL A 8 -2.46 10.83 -0.04
CA VAL A 8 -3.02 9.75 0.79
C VAL A 8 -4.00 8.89 0.00
N LEU A 9 -3.68 7.61 -0.13
CA LEU A 9 -4.46 6.58 -0.79
C LEU A 9 -5.30 5.80 0.22
N THR A 10 -6.48 5.36 -0.20
CA THR A 10 -7.26 4.32 0.48
C THR A 10 -6.78 2.93 0.10
N ILE A 11 -7.22 1.88 0.83
CA ILE A 11 -6.89 0.49 0.45
C ILE A 11 -7.38 0.12 -0.95
N LYS A 12 -8.46 0.75 -1.43
CA LYS A 12 -8.99 0.52 -2.78
C LYS A 12 -8.07 1.17 -3.83
N GLU A 13 -7.65 2.40 -3.60
CA GLU A 13 -6.74 3.10 -4.51
C GLU A 13 -5.36 2.47 -4.51
N LEU A 14 -4.86 2.06 -3.35
CA LEU A 14 -3.61 1.35 -3.22
C LEU A 14 -3.62 0.00 -3.96
N SER A 15 -4.76 -0.71 -3.91
CA SER A 15 -4.97 -1.95 -4.67
C SER A 15 -4.85 -1.72 -6.17
N THR A 16 -5.42 -0.63 -6.68
CA THR A 16 -5.29 -0.24 -8.09
C THR A 16 -3.85 0.22 -8.41
N TYR A 17 -3.23 0.98 -7.51
CA TYR A 17 -1.89 1.52 -7.69
C TYR A 17 -0.81 0.42 -7.74
N LEU A 18 -0.87 -0.54 -6.82
CA LEU A 18 0.05 -1.68 -6.76
C LEU A 18 -0.34 -2.82 -7.69
N LYS A 19 -1.55 -2.77 -8.28
CA LYS A 19 -2.17 -3.89 -8.99
C LYS A 19 -2.24 -5.18 -8.16
N ILE A 20 -2.36 -5.05 -6.84
CA ILE A 20 -2.48 -6.16 -5.88
C ILE A 20 -3.93 -6.26 -5.41
N PRO A 21 -4.53 -7.47 -5.33
CA PRO A 21 -5.89 -7.63 -4.84
C PRO A 21 -6.01 -7.19 -3.38
N LYS A 22 -7.15 -6.57 -3.04
CA LYS A 22 -7.44 -6.08 -1.69
C LYS A 22 -7.21 -7.13 -0.60
N SER A 23 -7.52 -8.39 -0.86
CA SER A 23 -7.31 -9.50 0.09
C SER A 23 -5.84 -9.65 0.49
N THR A 24 -4.91 -9.55 -0.47
CA THR A 24 -3.47 -9.58 -0.21
C THR A 24 -3.03 -8.31 0.51
N LEU A 25 -3.53 -7.15 0.09
CA LEU A 25 -3.26 -5.89 0.79
C LEU A 25 -3.70 -5.91 2.25
N TYR A 26 -4.88 -6.45 2.55
CA TYR A 26 -5.34 -6.63 3.93
C TYR A 26 -4.41 -7.52 4.73
N LYS A 27 -3.86 -8.60 4.13
CA LYS A 27 -2.83 -9.42 4.79
C LYS A 27 -1.58 -8.61 5.08
N LEU A 28 -1.03 -7.90 4.08
CA LEU A 28 0.17 -7.08 4.25
C LEU A 28 0.00 -5.98 5.31
N VAL A 29 -1.18 -5.34 5.36
CA VAL A 29 -1.52 -4.34 6.39
C VAL A 29 -1.58 -4.98 7.77
N ARG A 30 -2.21 -6.15 7.89
CA ARG A 30 -2.32 -6.88 9.16
C ARG A 30 -0.97 -7.41 9.65
N GLU A 31 -0.11 -7.80 8.73
CA GLU A 31 1.28 -8.22 9.01
C GLU A 31 2.21 -7.03 9.25
N GLY A 32 1.76 -5.79 8.98
CA GLY A 32 2.59 -4.59 9.12
C GLY A 32 3.69 -4.48 8.07
N LYS A 33 3.60 -5.25 6.97
CA LYS A 33 4.60 -5.25 5.88
C LYS A 33 4.52 -4.04 4.98
N ILE A 34 3.42 -3.28 5.02
CA ILE A 34 3.19 -2.11 4.17
C ILE A 34 2.93 -0.87 5.04
N PRO A 35 3.51 0.29 4.71
CA PRO A 35 3.32 1.50 5.51
C PRO A 35 1.87 1.95 5.42
N SER A 36 1.14 1.71 6.51
CA SER A 36 -0.28 1.99 6.62
C SER A 36 -0.54 2.74 7.92
N GLN A 37 -1.48 3.68 7.86
CA GLN A 37 -1.86 4.49 9.00
C GLN A 37 -3.33 4.25 9.28
N LYS A 38 -3.66 3.88 10.52
CA LYS A 38 -5.04 3.67 10.97
C LYS A 38 -5.60 4.99 11.51
N ILE A 39 -6.55 5.57 10.79
CA ILE A 39 -7.20 6.83 11.17
C ILE A 39 -8.66 6.50 11.48
N GLY A 40 -8.98 6.47 12.77
CA GLY A 40 -10.28 6.02 13.26
C GLY A 40 -10.59 4.59 12.80
N ARG A 41 -11.57 4.47 11.90
CA ARG A 41 -12.07 3.20 11.34
C ARG A 41 -11.57 2.91 9.91
N HIS A 42 -10.72 3.78 9.35
CA HIS A 42 -10.20 3.61 7.99
C HIS A 42 -8.68 3.52 7.97
N TRP A 43 -8.19 2.70 7.04
CA TRP A 43 -6.77 2.67 6.69
C TRP A 43 -6.47 3.72 5.63
N ARG A 44 -5.33 4.38 5.80
CA ARG A 44 -4.80 5.42 4.92
C ARG A 44 -3.34 5.11 4.64
N PHE A 45 -2.93 5.36 3.41
CA PHE A 45 -1.61 4.99 2.92
C PHE A 45 -1.00 6.19 2.26
N ARG A 46 0.13 6.69 2.77
CA ARG A 46 0.78 7.82 2.12
C ARG A 46 1.48 7.33 0.85
N LYS A 47 1.12 7.88 -0.31
CA LYS A 47 1.73 7.59 -1.61
C LYS A 47 3.25 7.67 -1.52
N ARG A 48 3.84 8.75 -0.97
CA ARG A 48 5.31 8.84 -0.77
C ARG A 48 5.90 7.73 0.10
N ALA A 49 5.18 7.28 1.13
CA ALA A 49 5.64 6.18 1.98
C ALA A 49 5.57 4.84 1.25
N ILE A 50 4.51 4.62 0.46
CA ILE A 50 4.35 3.44 -0.38
C ILE A 50 5.41 3.42 -1.49
N ASP A 51 5.69 4.55 -2.11
CA ASP A 51 6.70 4.72 -3.16
C ASP A 51 8.08 4.30 -2.61
N ARG A 52 8.49 4.89 -1.47
CA ARG A 52 9.73 4.50 -0.78
C ARG A 52 9.75 3.02 -0.41
N TRP A 53 8.64 2.50 0.14
CA TRP A 53 8.54 1.10 0.51
C TRP A 53 8.67 0.16 -0.70
N LEU A 54 8.15 0.54 -1.86
CA LEU A 54 8.33 -0.22 -3.10
C LEU A 54 9.78 -0.24 -3.54
N GLU A 55 10.48 0.88 -3.42
CA GLU A 55 11.93 0.94 -3.70
C GLU A 55 12.71 -0.01 -2.81
N GLU A 56 12.37 -0.11 -1.53
CA GLU A 56 13.00 -1.04 -0.58
C GLU A 56 12.58 -2.51 -0.81
N THR A 57 11.31 -2.74 -1.16
CA THR A 57 10.72 -4.08 -1.32
C THR A 57 11.00 -4.73 -2.68
N ARG A 58 11.39 -3.96 -3.71
CA ARG A 58 11.71 -4.51 -5.05
C ARG A 58 12.80 -5.59 -5.02
N SER A 59 13.55 -5.70 -3.92
CA SER A 59 14.50 -6.78 -3.70
C SER A 59 13.87 -8.12 -3.28
N ASP A 60 12.59 -8.18 -2.89
CA ASP A 60 11.99 -9.33 -2.17
C ASP A 60 10.66 -9.85 -2.76
N ILE A 61 10.01 -9.18 -3.72
CA ILE A 61 8.72 -9.66 -4.26
C ILE A 61 8.93 -10.68 -5.39
N PRO A 62 8.71 -12.00 -5.15
CA PRO A 62 8.57 -12.95 -6.25
C PRO A 62 7.31 -12.59 -7.03
N HIS A 63 7.49 -12.41 -8.34
CA HIS A 63 6.44 -12.19 -9.34
C HIS A 63 5.44 -13.35 -9.27
N SER A 64 4.39 -13.21 -8.47
CA SER A 64 3.32 -14.19 -8.42
C SER A 64 2.38 -13.95 -9.59
N GLU A 65 2.71 -14.57 -10.72
CA GLU A 65 1.76 -14.82 -11.82
C GLU A 65 0.65 -15.76 -11.34
N GLY A 66 -0.58 -15.49 -11.78
CA GLY A 66 -1.73 -16.38 -11.64
C GLY A 66 -2.94 -15.66 -11.05
N GLY A 67 -4.13 -15.68 -11.64
CA GLY A 67 -4.64 -16.24 -12.89
C GLY A 67 -5.70 -15.28 -13.45
N GLN A 68 -6.18 -15.42 -14.68
CA GLN A 68 -6.70 -16.63 -15.30
C GLN A 68 -6.66 -16.52 -16.83
#